data_AF-A0A958EC62-F1
#
_entry.id   AF-A0A958EC62-F1
#
_cell.length_a   1.000
_cell.length_b   1.000
_cell.length_c   1.000
_cell.angle_alpha   90.00
_cell.angle_beta   90.00
_cell.angle_gamma   90.00
#
_symmetry.space_group_name_H-M   'P 1'
#
loop_
_entity.id
_entity.type
_entity.pdbx_description
1 polymer ?
#
loop_
_entity_poly.entity_id
_entity_poly.type
_entity_poly.pdbx_seq_one_letter_code
_entity_poly.pdbx_strand_id
1 'polypeptide(L)'
;MWLSLVILTTLAANAQQTLERTTMENAIQHKIKIIIGDTTLIATLADSPTAKDFISLLPLDLKLEDYGGIEKISYLPRKLTEQQAPAGFDPSPGDITYYAPWGNLAIFYRDFGYAAGLINLGKIEGDFSELHRTASPGVRIELHH
;
A
#
# COMPACT_ATOMS: atom_id res chain seq x y z
N MET A 1 45.68 9.38 -25.80
CA MET A 1 44.36 10.06 -25.71
C MET A 1 43.24 9.05 -26.02
N TRP A 2 43.09 8.01 -25.19
CA TRP A 2 42.04 6.95 -25.32
C TRP A 2 41.51 6.48 -23.94
N LEU A 3 42.17 6.85 -22.84
CA LEU A 3 41.80 6.43 -21.48
C LEU A 3 40.57 7.19 -20.92
N SER A 4 40.34 8.44 -21.33
CA SER A 4 39.22 9.25 -20.82
C SER A 4 37.84 8.75 -21.26
N LEU A 5 37.73 8.08 -22.41
CA LEU A 5 36.45 7.59 -22.94
C LEU A 5 35.98 6.31 -22.23
N VAL A 6 36.90 5.43 -21.82
CA VAL A 6 36.59 4.17 -21.11
C VAL A 6 36.22 4.41 -19.63
N ILE A 7 36.81 5.43 -19.00
CA ILE A 7 36.49 5.79 -17.61
C ILE A 7 35.10 6.46 -17.52
N LEU A 8 34.73 7.32 -18.48
CA LEU A 8 33.41 7.95 -18.50
C LEU A 8 32.27 6.95 -18.73
N THR A 9 32.45 5.97 -19.63
CA THR A 9 31.41 4.96 -19.90
C THR A 9 31.17 4.03 -18.71
N THR A 10 32.23 3.65 -18.00
CA THR A 10 32.11 2.77 -16.81
C THR A 10 31.43 3.46 -15.64
N LEU A 11 31.69 4.76 -15.41
CA LEU A 11 31.01 5.55 -14.37
C LEU A 11 29.51 5.75 -14.67
N ALA A 12 29.17 6.06 -15.93
CA ALA A 12 27.78 6.22 -16.35
C ALA A 12 26.97 4.91 -16.23
N ALA A 13 27.58 3.77 -16.58
CA ALA A 13 26.95 2.45 -16.42
C ALA A 13 26.66 2.11 -14.94
N ASN A 14 27.60 2.38 -14.04
CA ASN A 14 27.40 2.14 -12.60
C ASN A 14 26.33 3.05 -11.99
N ALA A 15 26.23 4.31 -12.42
CA ALA A 15 25.18 5.23 -11.98
C ALA A 15 23.79 4.78 -12.45
N GLN A 16 23.69 4.35 -13.71
CA GLN A 16 22.45 3.82 -14.28
C GLN A 16 21.99 2.55 -13.54
N GLN A 17 22.90 1.60 -13.31
CA GLN A 17 22.61 0.37 -12.56
C GLN A 17 22.20 0.65 -11.10
N THR A 18 22.83 1.63 -10.45
CA THR A 18 22.48 2.03 -9.08
C THR A 18 21.09 2.63 -9.02
N LEU A 19 20.72 3.47 -10.00
CA LEU A 19 19.39 4.06 -10.09
C LEU A 19 18.32 3.00 -10.36
N GLU A 20 18.57 2.08 -11.30
CA GLU A 20 17.65 0.98 -11.61
C GLU A 20 17.45 0.07 -10.39
N ARG A 21 18.54 -0.29 -9.70
CA ARG A 21 18.47 -1.11 -8.48
C ARG A 21 17.71 -0.42 -7.36
N THR A 22 17.98 0.87 -7.11
CA THR A 22 17.26 1.66 -6.10
C THR A 22 15.78 1.78 -6.43
N THR A 23 15.45 1.97 -7.71
CA THR A 23 14.06 2.07 -8.17
C THR A 23 13.34 0.73 -8.01
N MET A 24 13.99 -0.38 -8.35
CA MET A 24 13.45 -1.73 -8.15
C MET A 24 13.28 -2.07 -6.67
N GLU A 25 14.28 -1.80 -5.83
CA GLU A 25 14.22 -2.04 -4.38
C GLU A 25 13.11 -1.20 -3.74
N ASN A 26 12.98 0.08 -4.11
CA ASN A 26 11.86 0.89 -3.66
C ASN A 26 10.52 0.34 -4.17
N ALA A 27 10.42 -0.05 -5.45
CA ALA A 27 9.17 -0.60 -5.99
C ALA A 27 8.75 -1.88 -5.27
N ILE A 28 9.71 -2.74 -4.89
CA ILE A 28 9.46 -3.94 -4.07
C ILE A 28 9.03 -3.54 -2.66
N GLN A 29 9.69 -2.56 -2.03
CA GLN A 29 9.30 -2.09 -0.68
C GLN A 29 7.90 -1.49 -0.59
N HIS A 30 7.34 -0.99 -1.69
CA HIS A 30 5.98 -0.46 -1.71
C HIS A 30 4.93 -1.52 -2.05
N LYS A 31 5.30 -2.78 -2.27
CA LYS A 31 4.31 -3.85 -2.49
C LYS A 31 4.05 -4.62 -1.21
N ILE A 32 2.79 -4.97 -1.00
CA ILE A 32 2.34 -5.82 0.11
C ILE A 32 1.54 -7.01 -0.41
N LYS A 33 1.53 -8.08 0.38
CA LYS A 33 0.63 -9.22 0.25
C LYS A 33 -0.47 -9.08 1.30
N ILE A 34 -1.71 -9.30 0.89
CA ILE A 34 -2.87 -9.45 1.79
C ILE A 34 -3.35 -10.89 1.63
N ILE A 35 -3.13 -11.69 2.65
CA ILE A 35 -3.38 -13.14 2.65
C ILE A 35 -4.70 -13.39 3.38
N ILE A 36 -5.66 -13.97 2.67
CA ILE A 36 -7.02 -14.28 3.12
C ILE A 36 -7.25 -15.78 2.91
N GLY A 37 -7.01 -16.59 3.95
CA GLY A 37 -6.97 -18.05 3.80
C GLY A 37 -5.92 -18.46 2.77
N ASP A 38 -6.35 -19.15 1.71
CA ASP A 38 -5.48 -19.59 0.60
C ASP A 38 -5.34 -18.54 -0.52
N THR A 39 -6.08 -17.43 -0.44
CA THR A 39 -6.06 -16.36 -1.43
C THR A 39 -5.02 -15.31 -1.06
N THR A 40 -4.14 -14.94 -1.98
CA THR A 40 -3.20 -13.83 -1.80
C THR A 40 -3.53 -12.71 -2.78
N LEU A 41 -3.81 -11.53 -2.26
CA LEU A 41 -3.96 -10.30 -3.03
C LEU A 41 -2.64 -9.52 -2.97
N ILE A 42 -2.26 -8.90 -4.08
CA ILE A 42 -1.09 -8.01 -4.14
C ILE A 42 -1.58 -6.58 -4.16
N ALA A 43 -0.96 -5.68 -3.41
CA ALA A 43 -1.24 -4.26 -3.49
C ALA A 43 0.04 -3.44 -3.63
N THR A 44 -0.06 -2.34 -4.37
CA THR A 44 0.99 -1.32 -4.45
C THR A 44 0.59 -0.15 -3.57
N LEU A 45 1.48 0.21 -2.64
CA LEU A 45 1.35 1.33 -1.73
C LEU A 45 1.82 2.64 -2.37
N ALA A 46 1.20 3.73 -1.94
CA ALA A 46 1.59 5.08 -2.35
C ALA A 46 2.94 5.46 -1.74
N ASP A 47 3.69 6.33 -2.42
CA ASP A 47 4.88 6.97 -1.84
C ASP A 47 4.44 8.17 -0.98
N SER A 48 4.00 7.90 0.24
CA SER A 48 3.56 8.91 1.20
C SER A 48 4.07 8.64 2.62
N PRO A 49 4.18 9.68 3.49
CA PRO A 49 4.55 9.49 4.89
C PRO A 49 3.63 8.51 5.62
N THR A 50 2.31 8.60 5.37
CA THR A 50 1.32 7.70 5.99
C THR A 50 1.49 6.25 5.53
N ALA A 51 1.74 6.02 4.23
CA ALA A 51 1.96 4.68 3.71
C ALA A 51 3.27 4.06 4.23
N LYS A 52 4.34 4.85 4.35
CA LYS A 52 5.60 4.42 4.98
C LYS A 52 5.44 4.07 6.45
N ASP A 53 4.64 4.86 7.18
CA ASP A 53 4.31 4.57 8.57
C ASP A 53 3.48 3.29 8.70
N PHE A 54 2.52 3.05 7.78
CA PHE A 54 1.80 1.79 7.70
C PHE A 54 2.73 0.59 7.45
N ILE A 55 3.69 0.71 6.52
CA ILE A 55 4.70 -0.33 6.25
C ILE A 55 5.47 -0.69 7.52
N SER A 56 5.78 0.30 8.38
CA SER A 56 6.52 0.06 9.64
C SER A 56 5.77 -0.82 10.65
N LEU A 57 4.46 -1.03 10.46
CA LEU A 57 3.65 -1.91 11.30
C LEU A 57 3.66 -3.36 10.82
N LEU A 58 4.14 -3.64 9.61
CA LEU A 58 4.07 -4.98 9.02
C LEU A 58 5.12 -5.93 9.64
N PRO A 59 4.81 -7.23 9.79
CA PRO A 59 3.55 -7.87 9.41
C PRO A 59 2.41 -7.62 10.41
N LEU A 60 1.17 -7.63 9.92
CA LEU A 60 -0.04 -7.49 10.72
C LEU A 60 -0.98 -8.68 10.51
N ASP A 61 -1.49 -9.22 11.61
CA ASP A 61 -2.61 -10.16 11.59
C ASP A 61 -3.86 -9.42 12.07
N LEU A 62 -4.81 -9.19 11.16
CA LEU A 62 -5.99 -8.35 11.36
C LEU A 62 -7.27 -9.15 11.13
N LYS A 63 -8.38 -8.68 11.68
CA LYS A 63 -9.72 -9.17 11.33
C LYS A 63 -10.43 -8.07 10.56
N LEU A 64 -10.81 -8.36 9.32
CA LEU A 64 -11.56 -7.43 8.49
C LEU A 64 -13.05 -7.53 8.79
N GLU A 65 -13.69 -6.40 9.09
CA GLU A 65 -15.13 -6.32 9.30
C GLU A 65 -15.80 -5.60 8.13
N ASP A 66 -16.99 -6.06 7.74
CA ASP A 66 -17.78 -5.41 6.70
C ASP A 66 -18.39 -4.14 7.25
N TYR A 67 -18.16 -3.02 6.59
CA TYR A 67 -18.73 -1.74 6.96
C TYR A 67 -19.56 -1.17 5.81
N GLY A 68 -20.85 -1.03 6.08
CA GLY A 68 -21.82 -0.43 5.15
C GLY A 68 -22.03 -1.21 3.85
N GLY A 69 -21.49 -2.43 3.69
CA GLY A 69 -21.53 -3.15 2.42
C GLY A 69 -20.65 -2.53 1.33
N ILE A 70 -19.69 -1.67 1.69
CA ILE A 70 -18.87 -0.85 0.78
C ILE A 70 -17.37 -1.07 0.99
N GLU A 71 -16.95 -1.20 2.26
CA GLU A 71 -15.55 -1.33 2.63
C GLU A 71 -15.33 -2.41 3.69
N LYS A 72 -14.09 -2.91 3.75
CA LYS A 72 -13.60 -3.75 4.83
C LYS A 72 -12.72 -2.94 5.76
N ILE A 73 -13.00 -2.95 7.05
CA ILE A 73 -12.24 -2.16 8.03
C ILE A 73 -11.54 -3.04 9.06
N SER A 74 -10.43 -2.54 9.59
CA SER A 74 -9.79 -3.06 10.81
C SER A 74 -9.03 -1.96 11.52
N TYR A 75 -9.06 -1.94 12.84
CA TYR A 75 -8.21 -1.04 13.62
C TYR A 75 -6.74 -1.45 13.53
N LEU A 76 -5.86 -0.45 13.48
CA LEU A 76 -4.41 -0.62 13.53
C LEU A 76 -3.93 -0.61 14.99
N PRO A 77 -2.77 -1.21 15.31
CA PRO A 77 -2.23 -1.23 16.68
C PRO A 77 -1.92 0.16 17.25
N ARG A 78 -1.74 1.16 16.36
CA ARG A 78 -1.64 2.58 16.70
C ARG A 78 -2.12 3.43 15.53
N LYS A 79 -2.42 4.70 15.80
CA LYS A 79 -2.65 5.69 14.74
C LYS A 79 -1.40 5.90 13.90
N LEU A 80 -1.62 6.18 12.62
CA LEU A 80 -0.57 6.55 11.66
C LEU A 80 -0.34 8.06 11.65
N THR A 81 0.83 8.47 11.15
CA THR A 81 1.11 9.86 10.84
C THR A 81 0.19 10.40 9.74
N GLU A 82 -0.26 11.63 9.92
CA GLU A 82 -1.07 12.38 8.94
C GLU A 82 -0.22 13.49 8.28
N GLN A 83 1.12 13.40 8.41
CA GLN A 83 2.04 14.38 7.84
C GLN A 83 1.85 14.46 6.32
N GLN A 84 1.58 15.68 5.83
CA GLN A 84 1.33 15.99 4.41
C GLN A 84 0.13 15.26 3.80
N ALA A 85 -0.76 14.69 4.63
CA ALA A 85 -1.97 14.07 4.14
C ALA A 85 -2.95 15.12 3.57
N PRO A 86 -3.68 14.80 2.49
CA PRO A 86 -4.77 15.64 2.02
C PRO A 86 -5.91 15.67 3.06
N ALA A 87 -6.80 16.66 2.94
CA ALA A 87 -7.97 16.78 3.84
C ALA A 87 -8.96 15.60 3.73
N GLY A 88 -8.87 14.82 2.67
CA GLY A 88 -9.71 13.66 2.39
C GLY A 88 -9.36 13.05 1.04
N PHE A 89 -10.06 11.98 0.69
CA PHE A 89 -9.82 11.18 -0.51
C PHE A 89 -11.14 10.63 -1.04
N ASP A 90 -11.22 10.45 -2.36
CA ASP A 90 -12.35 9.82 -3.05
C ASP A 90 -11.92 8.42 -3.50
N PRO A 91 -12.26 7.35 -2.75
CA PRO A 91 -11.76 6.02 -3.00
C PRO A 91 -12.51 5.34 -4.15
N SER A 92 -11.75 4.68 -5.01
CA SER A 92 -12.27 3.73 -6.00
C SER A 92 -12.22 2.30 -5.46
N PRO A 93 -13.01 1.36 -6.02
CA PRO A 93 -12.85 -0.06 -5.73
C PRO A 93 -11.39 -0.53 -5.86
N GLY A 94 -10.95 -1.31 -4.89
CA GLY A 94 -9.58 -1.80 -4.71
C GLY A 94 -8.66 -0.87 -3.92
N ASP A 95 -9.08 0.37 -3.60
CA ASP A 95 -8.24 1.30 -2.85
C ASP A 95 -8.13 0.89 -1.37
N ILE A 96 -6.90 0.99 -0.87
CA ILE A 96 -6.55 0.79 0.53
C ILE A 96 -6.31 2.17 1.13
N THR A 97 -7.00 2.48 2.22
CA THR A 97 -6.99 3.79 2.84
C THR A 97 -6.85 3.69 4.35
N TYR A 98 -6.46 4.80 4.94
CA TYR A 98 -6.48 5.02 6.38
C TYR A 98 -7.53 6.08 6.68
N TYR A 99 -8.45 5.78 7.60
CA TYR A 99 -9.42 6.75 8.08
C TYR A 99 -8.89 7.38 9.38
N ALA A 100 -8.30 8.57 9.24
CA ALA A 100 -7.62 9.30 10.31
C ALA A 100 -8.46 9.57 11.58
N PRO A 101 -9.76 9.93 11.48
CA PRO A 101 -10.58 10.19 12.66
C PRO A 101 -10.61 9.01 13.64
N TRP A 102 -10.77 7.79 13.13
CA TRP A 102 -10.88 6.58 13.95
C TRP A 102 -9.55 5.84 14.11
N GLY A 103 -8.64 5.97 13.16
CA GLY A 103 -7.37 5.26 13.17
C GLY A 103 -7.44 3.83 12.63
N ASN A 104 -8.36 3.56 11.70
CA ASN A 104 -8.52 2.24 11.09
C ASN A 104 -8.03 2.20 9.63
N LEU A 105 -7.64 0.99 9.22
CA LEU A 105 -7.52 0.58 7.83
C LEU A 105 -8.92 0.46 7.23
N ALA A 106 -9.05 0.82 5.96
CA ALA A 106 -10.26 0.70 5.16
C ALA A 106 -9.90 0.25 3.73
N ILE A 107 -10.48 -0.87 3.27
CA ILE A 107 -10.29 -1.41 1.92
C ILE A 107 -11.63 -1.36 1.19
N PHE A 108 -11.74 -0.48 0.20
CA PHE A 108 -12.96 -0.27 -0.57
C PHE A 108 -13.11 -1.37 -1.63
N TYR A 109 -14.23 -2.08 -1.62
CA TYR A 109 -14.58 -3.04 -2.69
C TYR A 109 -15.77 -2.56 -3.53
N ARG A 110 -16.43 -1.47 -3.12
CA ARG A 110 -17.39 -0.71 -3.91
C ARG A 110 -17.03 0.77 -3.90
N ASP A 111 -17.67 1.49 -4.81
CA ASP A 111 -17.59 2.96 -4.87
C ASP A 111 -18.29 3.59 -3.65
N PHE A 112 -17.80 4.74 -3.20
CA PHE A 112 -18.31 5.46 -2.03
C PHE A 112 -18.43 6.97 -2.26
N GLY A 113 -17.43 7.57 -2.92
CA GLY A 113 -17.30 9.03 -3.05
C GLY A 113 -16.36 9.65 -2.01
N TYR A 114 -16.04 10.93 -2.21
CA TYR A 114 -15.13 11.70 -1.35
C TYR A 114 -15.53 11.70 0.13
N ALA A 115 -14.57 11.43 1.02
CA ALA A 115 -14.73 11.62 2.45
C ALA A 115 -13.54 12.31 3.11
N ALA A 116 -13.84 13.22 4.04
CA ALA A 116 -12.86 13.92 4.84
C ALA A 116 -12.13 12.95 5.79
N GLY A 117 -10.81 13.10 5.91
CA GLY A 117 -9.96 12.26 6.76
C GLY A 117 -9.62 10.89 6.19
N LEU A 118 -10.08 10.54 4.98
CA LEU A 118 -9.54 9.40 4.24
C LEU A 118 -8.19 9.76 3.63
N ILE A 119 -7.20 8.89 3.83
CA ILE A 119 -5.84 9.02 3.31
C ILE A 119 -5.53 7.78 2.49
N ASN A 120 -5.13 7.95 1.22
CA ASN A 120 -4.75 6.84 0.37
C ASN A 120 -3.44 6.19 0.86
N LEU A 121 -3.49 4.89 1.12
CA LEU A 121 -2.31 4.07 1.42
C LEU A 121 -1.82 3.30 0.19
N GLY A 122 -2.70 2.93 -0.74
CA GLY A 122 -2.36 2.13 -1.90
C GLY A 122 -3.58 1.56 -2.61
N LYS A 123 -3.32 0.61 -3.51
CA LYS A 123 -4.36 -0.04 -4.31
C LYS A 123 -4.03 -1.51 -4.55
N ILE A 124 -5.05 -2.35 -4.43
CA ILE A 124 -4.97 -3.78 -4.79
C ILE A 124 -4.86 -3.92 -6.31
N GLU A 125 -3.97 -4.80 -6.74
CA GLU A 125 -3.73 -5.17 -8.11
C GLU A 125 -4.61 -6.36 -8.50
N GLY A 126 -5.17 -6.32 -9.71
CA GLY A 126 -5.91 -7.46 -10.27
C GLY A 126 -7.26 -7.72 -9.60
N ASP A 127 -7.61 -9.01 -9.45
CA ASP A 127 -8.89 -9.43 -8.89
C ASP A 127 -8.89 -9.38 -7.36
N PHE A 128 -9.91 -8.75 -6.80
CA PHE A 128 -10.16 -8.62 -5.36
C PHE A 128 -11.58 -9.07 -4.99
N SER A 129 -12.19 -9.93 -5.81
CA SER A 129 -13.53 -10.47 -5.59
C SER A 129 -13.70 -11.13 -4.21
N GLU A 130 -12.62 -11.66 -3.62
CA GLU A 130 -12.64 -12.23 -2.27
C GLU A 130 -13.10 -11.22 -1.19
N LEU A 131 -12.86 -9.92 -1.39
CA LEU A 131 -13.32 -8.87 -0.48
C LEU A 131 -14.83 -8.62 -0.53
N HIS A 132 -15.53 -9.09 -1.57
CA HIS A 132 -16.99 -8.92 -1.69
C HIS A 132 -17.77 -9.88 -0.77
N ARG A 133 -17.09 -10.87 -0.18
CA ARG A 133 -17.74 -11.81 0.73
C ARG A 133 -18.14 -11.10 2.01
N THR A 134 -19.36 -11.33 2.48
CA THR A 134 -19.86 -10.74 3.74
C THR A 134 -19.18 -11.28 4.99
N ALA A 135 -18.39 -12.35 4.85
CA ALA A 135 -17.58 -12.85 5.95
C ALA A 135 -16.59 -11.78 6.45
N SER A 136 -16.20 -11.92 7.71
CA SER A 136 -15.17 -11.11 8.35
C SER A 136 -13.88 -11.91 8.45
N PRO A 137 -13.11 -12.06 7.35
CA PRO A 137 -11.95 -12.93 7.36
C PRO A 137 -10.84 -12.38 8.26
N GLY A 138 -10.11 -13.29 8.89
CA GLY A 138 -8.77 -12.99 9.36
C GLY A 138 -7.85 -12.82 8.16
N VAL A 139 -7.01 -11.79 8.19
CA VAL A 139 -6.05 -11.51 7.13
C VAL A 139 -4.67 -11.29 7.70
N ARG A 140 -3.64 -11.73 6.96
CA ARG A 140 -2.27 -11.36 7.23
C ARG A 140 -1.79 -10.38 6.16
N ILE A 141 -1.21 -9.26 6.58
CA ILE A 141 -0.61 -8.26 5.70
C ILE A 141 0.90 -8.26 5.94
N GLU A 142 1.67 -8.40 4.87
CA GLU A 142 3.14 -8.44 4.93
C GLU A 142 3.78 -7.84 3.67
N LEU A 143 5.07 -7.52 3.75
CA LEU A 143 5.83 -7.01 2.60
C LEU A 143 5.93 -8.06 1.48
N HIS A 144 5.83 -7.59 0.24
CA HIS A 144 6.06 -8.41 -0.94
C HIS A 144 7.54 -8.37 -1.31
N HIS A 145 8.30 -9.39 -0.85
CA HIS A 145 9.68 -9.66 -1.27
C HIS A 145 9.74 -10.45 -2.58
#